data_AF-A0A950V2K2-F1
#
_entry.id   AF-A0A950V2K2-F1
#
_cell.length_a   1.000
_cell.length_b   1.000
_cell.length_c   1.000
_cell.angle_alpha   90.00
_cell.angle_beta   90.00
_cell.angle_gamma   90.00
#
_symmetry.space_group_name_H-M   'P 1'
#
loop_
_entity.id
_entity.type
_entity.pdbx_description
1 polymer ?
#
loop_
_entity_poly.entity_id
_entity_poly.type
_entity_poly.pdbx_seq_one_letter_code
_entity_poly.pdbx_strand_id
1 'polypeptide(L)' 'MKRKTTMYIDDAILRNVRVAAARAGQHDYEVVEQALRAYLGMDFLQKLSIKNPPGEKEALRIAYQELHRSRKK' A
#
# COMPACT_ATOMS: atom_id res chain seq x y z
N MET A 1 4.50 16.64 -1.19
CA MET A 1 3.98 17.74 -2.03
C MET A 1 2.89 17.17 -2.94
N LYS A 2 1.67 17.72 -2.94
CA LYS A 2 0.55 17.22 -3.77
C LYS A 2 0.48 17.99 -5.09
N ARG A 3 0.10 17.32 -6.20
CA ARG A 3 -0.04 17.94 -7.53
C ARG A 3 -1.47 17.75 -8.03
N LYS A 4 -2.10 18.82 -8.51
CA LYS A 4 -3.47 18.76 -9.07
C LYS A 4 -3.43 18.05 -10.43
N THR A 5 -4.32 17.08 -10.61
CA THR A 5 -4.47 16.31 -11.85
C THR A 5 -5.96 16.22 -12.18
N THR A 6 -6.33 16.41 -13.43
CA THR A 6 -7.71 16.22 -13.92
C THR A 6 -7.78 14.88 -14.63
N MET A 7 -8.77 14.05 -14.27
CA MET A 7 -9.01 12.74 -14.88
C MET A 7 -10.50 12.55 -15.13
N TYR A 8 -10.84 11.74 -16.13
CA TYR A 8 -12.21 11.28 -16.32
C TYR A 8 -12.52 10.17 -15.32
N ILE A 9 -13.68 10.25 -14.70
CA ILE A 9 -14.17 9.27 -13.72
C ILE A 9 -15.66 9.06 -13.96
N ASP A 10 -16.13 7.86 -13.69
CA ASP A 10 -17.56 7.55 -13.72
C ASP A 10 -18.31 8.40 -12.68
N ASP A 11 -19.48 8.93 -13.07
CA ASP A 11 -20.26 9.84 -12.21
C ASP A 11 -20.79 9.14 -10.95
N ALA A 12 -21.15 7.85 -11.05
CA ALA A 12 -21.56 7.08 -9.89
C ALA A 12 -20.40 6.91 -8.89
N ILE A 13 -19.17 6.75 -9.38
CA ILE A 13 -17.98 6.72 -8.51
C ILE A 13 -17.80 8.07 -7.83
N LEU A 14 -17.88 9.18 -8.57
CA LEU A 14 -17.72 10.53 -8.00
C LEU A 14 -18.77 10.83 -6.92
N ARG A 15 -20.03 10.41 -7.14
CA ARG A 15 -21.09 10.52 -6.15
C ARG A 15 -20.80 9.74 -4.87
N ASN A 16 -20.30 8.50 -5.00
CA ASN A 16 -19.94 7.67 -3.85
C ASN A 16 -18.75 8.25 -3.08
N VAL A 17 -17.75 8.83 -3.78
CA VAL A 17 -16.62 9.53 -3.16
C VAL A 17 -17.10 10.68 -2.28
N ARG A 18 -18.02 11.53 -2.77
CA ARG A 18 -18.58 12.64 -2.00
C ARG A 18 -19.28 12.19 -0.72
N VAL A 19 -20.05 11.10 -0.81
CA VAL A 19 -20.74 10.52 0.35
C VAL A 19 -19.73 9.99 1.37
N ALA A 20 -18.69 9.28 0.92
CA ALA A 20 -17.62 8.79 1.79
C ALA A 20 -16.85 9.95 2.46
N ALA A 21 -16.49 10.97 1.69
CA ALA A 21 -15.80 12.16 2.17
C ALA A 21 -16.61 12.89 3.25
N ALA A 22 -17.91 13.12 3.01
CA ALA A 22 -18.81 13.72 3.98
C ALA A 22 -18.93 12.90 5.27
N ARG A 23 -19.02 11.57 5.17
CA ARG A 23 -19.09 10.68 6.35
C ARG A 23 -17.79 10.67 7.16
N ALA A 24 -16.65 10.79 6.50
CA ALA A 24 -15.34 10.76 7.14
C ALA A 24 -14.85 12.15 7.59
N GLY A 25 -15.56 13.23 7.25
CA GLY A 25 -15.10 14.60 7.49
C GLY A 25 -13.85 14.97 6.68
N GLN A 26 -13.71 14.37 5.50
CA GLN A 26 -12.56 14.53 4.60
C GLN A 26 -12.94 15.27 3.33
N HIS A 27 -11.95 15.71 2.58
CA HIS A 27 -12.14 16.19 1.21
C HIS A 27 -12.15 15.03 0.20
N ASP A 28 -12.88 15.18 -0.91
CA ASP A 28 -12.97 14.17 -1.99
C ASP A 28 -11.59 13.66 -2.45
N TYR A 29 -10.61 14.56 -2.60
CA TYR A 29 -9.27 14.21 -3.06
C TYR A 29 -8.51 13.33 -2.06
N GLU A 30 -8.82 13.40 -0.77
CA GLU A 30 -8.18 12.56 0.27
C GLU A 30 -8.71 11.13 0.20
N VAL A 31 -10.01 10.96 -0.03
CA VAL A 31 -10.63 9.64 -0.24
C VAL A 31 -10.06 8.98 -1.49
N VAL A 32 -9.96 9.73 -2.59
CA VAL A 32 -9.36 9.25 -3.84
C VAL A 32 -7.88 8.90 -3.65
N GLU A 33 -7.11 9.75 -2.96
CA GLU A 33 -5.69 9.49 -2.69
C GLU A 33 -5.50 8.23 -1.85
N GLN A 34 -6.30 8.02 -0.80
CA GLN A 34 -6.26 6.82 0.04
C GLN A 34 -6.59 5.56 -0.77
N ALA A 35 -7.63 5.59 -1.59
CA ALA A 35 -7.99 4.45 -2.45
C ALA A 35 -6.86 4.11 -3.44
N LEU A 36 -6.26 5.12 -4.07
CA LEU A 36 -5.13 4.92 -4.98
C LEU A 36 -3.88 4.38 -4.27
N ARG A 37 -3.56 4.88 -3.07
CA ARG A 37 -2.43 4.37 -2.28
C ARG A 37 -2.63 2.92 -1.88
N ALA A 38 -3.84 2.55 -1.48
CA ALA A 38 -4.19 1.16 -1.16
C ALA A 38 -4.11 0.27 -2.40
N TYR A 39 -4.70 0.70 -3.52
CA TYR A 39 -4.68 -0.03 -4.78
C TYR A 39 -3.27 -0.24 -5.34
N LEU A 40 -2.43 0.79 -5.27
CA LEU A 40 -1.03 0.75 -5.72
C LEU A 40 -0.08 0.13 -4.70
N GLY A 41 -0.58 -0.36 -3.55
CA GLY A 41 0.23 -0.99 -2.51
C GLY A 41 1.20 -0.05 -1.80
N MET A 42 1.03 1.27 -1.94
CA MET A 42 1.89 2.27 -1.29
C MET A 42 1.77 2.22 0.24
N ASP A 43 0.61 1.80 0.75
CA ASP A 43 0.38 1.60 2.19
C ASP A 43 0.88 0.23 2.68
N PHE A 44 1.13 -0.72 1.76
CA PHE A 44 1.65 -2.06 2.08
C PHE A 44 3.17 -2.05 2.25
N LEU A 45 3.88 -1.22 1.46
CA LEU A 45 5.33 -1.06 1.58
C LEU A 45 5.74 -0.47 2.95
N GLN A 46 4.91 0.38 3.56
CA GLN A 46 5.16 0.84 4.94
C GLN A 46 5.06 -0.29 5.97
N LYS A 47 4.17 -1.27 5.77
CA LYS A 47 3.98 -2.39 6.71
C LYS A 47 5.11 -3.42 6.65
N LEU A 48 5.72 -3.63 5.47
CA LEU A 48 6.84 -4.55 5.29
C LEU A 48 8.20 -3.91 5.63
N SER A 49 8.37 -2.61 5.36
CA SER A 49 9.68 -1.96 5.52
C SER A 49 10.05 -1.61 6.98
N ILE A 50 9.12 -1.70 7.94
CA ILE A 50 9.33 -1.15 9.30
C ILE A 50 9.36 -2.22 10.41
N LYS A 51 8.88 -3.46 10.19
CA LYS A 51 8.60 -4.34 11.33
C LYS A 51 9.77 -5.10 11.97
N ASN A 52 10.96 -5.06 11.37
CA ASN A 52 12.27 -5.52 11.88
C ASN A 52 12.99 -6.20 10.70
N PRO A 53 14.00 -5.60 10.07
CA PRO A 53 14.94 -6.40 9.31
C PRO A 53 15.50 -7.48 10.26
N PRO A 54 15.54 -8.75 9.85
CA PRO A 54 16.13 -9.79 10.69
C PRO A 54 17.57 -9.39 11.02
N GLY A 55 17.94 -9.49 12.29
CA GLY A 55 19.34 -9.31 12.69
C GLY A 55 20.23 -10.26 11.88
N GLU A 56 21.50 -9.90 11.68
CA GLU A 56 22.44 -10.61 10.79
C GLU A 56 22.36 -12.15 10.89
N LYS A 57 22.32 -12.69 12.12
CA LYS A 57 22.18 -14.13 12.36
C LYS A 57 20.87 -14.73 11.83
N GLU A 58 19.76 -14.02 11.99
CA GLU A 58 18.45 -14.48 11.54
C GLU A 58 18.33 -14.35 10.01
N ALA A 59 18.93 -13.32 9.43
CA ALA A 59 19.04 -13.17 7.98
C ALA A 59 19.84 -14.32 7.36
N LEU A 60 21.00 -14.64 7.94
CA LEU A 60 21.84 -15.79 7.56
C LEU A 60 21.07 -17.11 7.68
N ARG A 61 20.34 -17.32 8.79
CA ARG A 61 19.54 -18.54 9.00
C ARG A 61 18.49 -18.71 7.90
N ILE A 62 17.78 -17.64 7.53
CA ILE A 62 16.77 -17.67 6.47
C ILE A 62 17.43 -17.99 5.12
N ALA A 63 18.55 -17.35 4.79
CA ALA A 63 19.28 -17.61 3.56
C ALA A 63 19.76 -19.06 3.45
N TYR A 64 20.32 -19.63 4.53
CA TYR A 64 20.76 -21.01 4.56
C TYR A 64 19.60 -22.01 4.47
N GLN A 65 18.43 -21.72 5.06
CA GLN A 65 17.24 -22.57 4.94
C GLN A 65 16.77 -22.68 3.49
N GLU A 66 16.69 -21.56 2.78
CA GLU A 66 16.28 -21.55 1.37
C GLU A 66 17.30 -22.25 0.47
N LEU A 67 18.60 -22.07 0.75
CA LEU A 67 19.68 -22.73 0.04
C LEU A 67 19.70 -24.26 0.28
N HIS A 68 19.29 -24.72 1.46
CA HIS A 68 19.10 -26.15 1.73
C HIS A 68 17.87 -26.73 1.03
N ARG A 69 16.78 -25.95 0.92
CA ARG A 69 15.57 -26.37 0.18
C ARG A 69 15.87 -26.52 -1.32
N SER A 70 16.63 -25.60 -1.90
CA SER A 70 16.98 -25.68 -3.33
C SER A 70 17.91 -26.84 -3.66
N ARG A 71 18.74 -27.30 -2.69
CA ARG A 71 19.62 -28.47 -2.82
C ARG A 71 18.94 -29.82 -2.60
N LYS A 72 17.72 -29.85 -2.06
CA LYS A 72 16.93 -31.08 -1.85
C LYS A 72 15.95 -31.36 -3.01
N LYS A 73 16.01 -30.58 -4.08
CA LYS A 73 15.42 -30.87 -5.39
C LYS A 73 16.53 -31.32 -6.33
#